data_AF-A0A9D2EZ14-F1
#
_entry.id   AF-A0A9D2EZ14-F1
#
_cell.length_a   1.000
_cell.length_b   1.000
_cell.length_c   1.000
_cell.angle_alpha   90.00
_cell.angle_beta   90.00
_cell.angle_gamma   90.00
#
_symmetry.space_group_name_H-M   'P 1'
#
loop_
_entity.id
_entity.type
_entity.pdbx_description
1 polymer ?
#
loop_
_entity_poly.entity_id
_entity_poly.type
_entity_poly.pdbx_seq_one_letter_code
_entity_poly.pdbx_strand_id
1 'polypeptide(L)'
;MRRVATKVLAGAAALVLSTALLVGCGAQGAATDSPDAQADAAAQEEVEPEPEPEPEPAMSNWTENAFYERPLSEITSDLELLGFEMTGEESYSDTDALGDVVYYFLNYQGTPEDNPVEGSDETVEISFTIENPELLEGESEYTTETIDPQTTLTGFNVGFFLPEADTSEYGAVAAGVAEAVGLPELTEDYVGDPFGTGRVIGNFLYPDSFKGTETESMLIVSPSMNEESLPNPDTPLYVSYGSYVSERA
;
A
#
# COMPACT_ATOMS: atom_id res chain seq x y z
N MET A 1 47.69 35.33 -13.53
CA MET A 1 48.90 34.73 -14.13
C MET A 1 49.12 33.36 -13.52
N ARG A 2 49.57 32.42 -14.35
CA ARG A 2 49.86 30.99 -14.13
C ARG A 2 48.68 30.01 -14.21
N ARG A 3 49.04 28.90 -14.83
CA ARG A 3 48.33 27.93 -15.66
C ARG A 3 48.87 26.56 -15.21
N VAL A 4 48.09 25.49 -15.43
CA VAL A 4 48.53 24.08 -15.65
C VAL A 4 48.90 23.32 -14.34
N ALA A 5 48.51 22.06 -14.08
CA ALA A 5 48.23 20.94 -14.98
C ALA A 5 47.21 19.91 -14.45
N THR A 6 46.49 19.33 -15.40
CA THR A 6 45.75 18.07 -15.42
C THR A 6 46.59 16.84 -15.02
N LYS A 7 45.97 15.86 -14.36
CA LYS A 7 46.34 14.44 -14.49
C LYS A 7 45.09 13.58 -14.70
N VAL A 8 45.08 12.90 -15.84
CA VAL A 8 44.20 11.80 -16.24
C VAL A 8 44.98 10.48 -16.07
N LEU A 9 44.33 9.44 -15.57
CA LEU A 9 44.61 8.00 -15.77
C LEU A 9 43.30 7.27 -15.41
N ALA A 10 42.49 6.71 -16.30
CA ALA A 10 42.67 5.64 -17.32
C ALA A 10 42.47 4.21 -16.78
N GLY A 11 41.48 3.51 -17.34
CA GLY A 11 41.32 2.03 -17.36
C GLY A 11 40.21 1.51 -16.44
N ALA A 12 39.27 0.65 -16.85
CA ALA A 12 39.01 -0.01 -18.12
C ALA A 12 37.55 -0.49 -18.15
N ALA A 13 36.94 -0.47 -19.34
CA ALA A 13 35.63 -1.03 -19.63
C ALA A 13 35.70 -2.55 -19.83
N ALA A 14 34.65 -3.28 -19.43
CA ALA A 14 34.37 -4.62 -19.93
C ALA A 14 32.85 -4.79 -20.10
N LEU A 15 32.41 -4.50 -21.34
CA LEU A 15 31.15 -4.95 -21.91
C LEU A 15 31.29 -6.44 -22.26
N VAL A 16 30.33 -7.27 -21.86
CA VAL A 16 30.10 -8.56 -22.51
C VAL A 16 28.64 -8.61 -22.95
N LEU A 17 28.41 -8.19 -24.20
CA LEU A 17 27.29 -8.69 -24.99
C LEU A 17 27.66 -10.09 -25.47
N SER A 18 26.73 -11.03 -25.41
CA SER A 18 26.78 -12.24 -26.22
C SER A 18 25.40 -12.57 -26.75
N THR A 19 25.15 -12.11 -27.97
CA THR A 19 24.16 -12.68 -28.88
C THR A 19 24.77 -13.89 -29.57
N ALA A 20 24.04 -15.00 -29.61
CA ALA A 20 24.21 -16.04 -30.62
C ALA A 20 22.83 -16.36 -31.22
N LEU A 21 22.79 -16.39 -32.55
CA LEU A 21 21.63 -16.51 -33.41
C LEU A 21 21.87 -17.68 -34.38
N LEU A 22 20.78 -18.37 -34.76
CA LEU A 22 20.55 -19.24 -35.94
C LEU A 22 21.11 -20.68 -35.85
N VAL A 23 20.38 -21.75 -36.18
CA VAL A 23 19.70 -22.17 -37.44
C VAL A 23 18.74 -23.34 -37.07
N GLY A 24 17.58 -23.64 -37.68
CA GLY A 24 17.02 -23.23 -38.95
C GLY A 24 15.64 -23.82 -39.23
N CYS A 25 15.09 -23.40 -40.37
CA CYS A 25 13.81 -23.79 -40.94
C CYS A 25 13.80 -25.21 -41.51
N GLY A 26 12.63 -25.87 -41.43
CA GLY A 26 12.07 -26.60 -42.57
C GLY A 26 11.95 -28.12 -42.46
N ALA A 27 10.69 -28.61 -42.43
CA ALA A 27 10.10 -29.54 -43.40
C ALA A 27 9.29 -30.70 -42.79
N GLN A 28 8.09 -30.80 -43.34
CA GLN A 28 7.00 -31.76 -43.18
C GLN A 28 7.33 -33.07 -43.93
N GLY A 29 7.05 -34.26 -43.37
CA GLY A 29 7.05 -35.49 -44.18
C GLY A 29 7.12 -36.85 -43.45
N ALA A 30 5.97 -37.53 -43.43
CA ALA A 30 5.75 -38.98 -43.57
C ALA A 30 6.14 -39.98 -42.46
N ALA A 31 5.16 -40.86 -42.18
CA ALA A 31 5.18 -42.02 -41.30
C ALA A 31 6.01 -43.20 -41.84
N THR A 32 6.50 -44.07 -40.94
CA THR A 32 6.50 -45.55 -41.10
C THR A 32 6.84 -46.25 -39.77
N ASP A 33 6.30 -47.47 -39.63
CA ASP A 33 6.26 -48.40 -38.50
C ASP A 33 7.59 -48.81 -37.82
N SER A 34 7.45 -49.13 -36.52
CA SER A 34 8.23 -49.98 -35.60
C SER A 34 8.76 -51.32 -36.18
N PRO A 35 9.68 -52.10 -35.53
CA PRO A 35 9.83 -52.24 -34.07
C PRO A 35 11.25 -52.46 -33.45
N ASP A 36 11.26 -52.40 -32.11
CA ASP A 36 12.14 -52.99 -31.11
C ASP A 36 13.63 -52.62 -31.03
N ALA A 37 13.95 -51.74 -30.06
CA ALA A 37 15.13 -51.88 -29.22
C ALA A 37 14.90 -51.25 -27.84
N GLN A 38 14.87 -52.13 -26.84
CA GLN A 38 14.80 -51.88 -25.40
C GLN A 38 15.98 -51.02 -24.92
N ALA A 39 15.71 -49.85 -24.33
CA ALA A 39 16.67 -49.09 -23.54
C ALA A 39 15.95 -48.32 -22.43
N ASP A 40 16.09 -48.85 -21.22
CA ASP A 40 16.16 -48.17 -19.92
C ASP A 40 15.31 -46.91 -19.72
N ALA A 41 14.12 -47.10 -19.13
CA ALA A 41 13.41 -46.02 -18.45
C ALA A 41 14.17 -45.70 -17.16
N ALA A 42 15.14 -44.79 -17.24
CA ALA A 42 15.67 -44.13 -16.06
C ALA A 42 14.48 -43.49 -15.33
N ALA A 43 14.23 -43.93 -14.10
CA ALA A 43 13.30 -43.30 -13.19
C ALA A 43 13.70 -41.82 -13.09
N GLN A 44 12.90 -40.95 -13.71
CA GLN A 44 12.94 -39.54 -13.40
C GLN A 44 12.43 -39.46 -11.97
N GLU A 45 13.31 -39.10 -11.02
CA GLU A 45 12.87 -38.51 -9.77
C GLU A 45 11.91 -37.39 -10.15
N GLU A 46 10.62 -37.54 -9.81
CA GLU A 46 9.72 -36.40 -9.71
C GLU A 46 10.37 -35.48 -8.67
N VAL A 47 11.05 -34.45 -9.16
CA VAL A 47 11.44 -33.31 -8.34
C VAL A 47 10.11 -32.74 -7.88
N GLU A 48 9.76 -32.98 -6.62
CA GLU A 48 8.67 -32.25 -5.98
C GLU A 48 8.92 -30.77 -6.27
N PRO A 49 7.95 -30.05 -6.87
CA PRO A 49 8.11 -28.61 -7.02
C PRO A 49 8.41 -28.05 -5.64
N GLU A 50 9.46 -27.22 -5.56
CA GLU A 50 9.69 -26.44 -4.34
C GLU A 50 8.36 -25.79 -3.96
N PRO A 51 7.96 -25.84 -2.67
CA PRO A 51 6.74 -25.19 -2.25
C PRO A 51 6.80 -23.74 -2.74
N GLU A 52 5.76 -23.32 -3.45
CA GLU A 52 5.64 -21.92 -3.85
C GLU A 52 5.85 -21.08 -2.58
N PRO A 53 6.70 -20.03 -2.62
CA PRO A 53 6.89 -19.19 -1.47
C PRO A 53 5.51 -18.73 -1.00
N GLU A 54 5.22 -18.90 0.29
CA GLU A 54 4.00 -18.33 0.87
C GLU A 54 3.99 -16.85 0.49
N PRO A 55 2.88 -16.33 -0.06
CA PRO A 55 2.80 -14.93 -0.44
C PRO A 55 3.17 -14.10 0.79
N GLU A 56 4.25 -13.33 0.70
CA GLU A 56 4.59 -12.40 1.77
C GLU A 56 3.40 -11.45 1.92
N PRO A 57 2.87 -11.26 3.15
CA PRO A 57 1.78 -10.32 3.36
C PRO A 57 2.25 -8.96 2.88
N ALA A 58 1.46 -8.34 2.02
CA ALA A 58 1.96 -7.21 1.24
C ALA A 58 2.34 -6.01 2.12
N MET A 59 1.71 -5.88 3.29
CA MET A 59 2.07 -4.85 4.26
C MET A 59 3.34 -5.23 5.03
N SER A 60 4.49 -5.07 4.38
CA SER A 60 5.76 -5.02 5.10
C SER A 60 6.01 -3.58 5.58
N ASN A 61 6.18 -3.42 6.89
CA ASN A 61 6.55 -2.15 7.54
C ASN A 61 5.49 -1.03 7.55
N TRP A 62 4.19 -1.34 7.51
CA TRP A 62 3.12 -0.32 7.70
C TRP A 62 3.13 0.81 6.66
N THR A 63 3.80 0.60 5.52
CA THR A 63 3.87 1.56 4.43
C THR A 63 2.93 1.18 3.29
N GLU A 64 2.43 2.21 2.63
CA GLU A 64 1.41 2.14 1.57
C GLU A 64 1.85 1.41 0.29
N ASN A 65 3.16 1.29 0.04
CA ASN A 65 3.73 0.61 -1.14
C ASN A 65 3.21 -0.82 -1.33
N ALA A 66 2.78 -1.45 -0.24
CA ALA A 66 2.15 -2.77 -0.16
C ALA A 66 0.89 -2.94 -1.02
N PHE A 67 0.10 -1.88 -1.15
CA PHE A 67 -1.28 -1.94 -1.64
C PHE A 67 -1.44 -1.40 -3.06
N TYR A 68 -0.38 -0.83 -3.63
CA TYR A 68 -0.44 -0.16 -4.91
C TYR A 68 -0.70 -1.09 -6.09
N GLU A 69 -1.48 -0.60 -7.06
CA GLU A 69 -1.79 -1.28 -8.33
C GLU A 69 -2.41 -2.68 -8.16
N ARG A 70 -2.77 -3.05 -6.93
CA ARG A 70 -3.37 -4.33 -6.61
C ARG A 70 -4.89 -4.21 -6.61
N PRO A 71 -5.59 -5.26 -7.10
CA PRO A 71 -7.02 -5.37 -6.97
C PRO A 71 -7.47 -5.29 -5.51
N LEU A 72 -8.57 -4.58 -5.24
CA LEU A 72 -9.18 -4.50 -3.91
C LEU A 72 -9.41 -5.88 -3.27
N SER A 73 -9.77 -6.89 -4.08
CA SER A 73 -10.02 -8.24 -3.60
C SER A 73 -8.76 -8.90 -3.00
N GLU A 74 -7.59 -8.64 -3.57
CA GLU A 74 -6.33 -9.17 -3.04
C GLU A 74 -5.95 -8.49 -1.73
N ILE A 75 -6.12 -7.17 -1.68
CA ILE A 75 -5.82 -6.36 -0.49
C ILE A 75 -6.71 -6.78 0.69
N THR A 76 -8.01 -6.94 0.45
CA THR A 76 -8.96 -7.43 1.46
C THR A 76 -8.54 -8.80 1.99
N SER A 77 -8.15 -9.72 1.10
CA SER A 77 -7.72 -11.07 1.49
C SER A 77 -6.46 -11.05 2.35
N ASP A 78 -5.49 -10.19 2.03
CA ASP A 78 -4.26 -10.05 2.81
C ASP A 78 -4.54 -9.48 4.21
N LEU A 79 -5.43 -8.50 4.32
CA LEU A 79 -5.84 -7.94 5.61
C LEU A 79 -6.51 -9.00 6.49
N GLU A 80 -7.40 -9.82 5.93
CA GLU A 80 -8.01 -10.95 6.65
C GLU A 80 -6.94 -11.94 7.16
N LEU A 81 -5.92 -12.24 6.36
CA LEU A 81 -4.79 -13.08 6.77
C LEU A 81 -3.94 -12.45 7.88
N LEU A 82 -3.85 -11.12 7.91
CA LEU A 82 -3.20 -10.34 8.96
C LEU A 82 -4.07 -10.14 10.21
N GLY A 83 -5.27 -10.72 10.25
CA GLY A 83 -6.17 -10.63 11.40
C GLY A 83 -6.95 -9.31 11.49
N PHE A 84 -7.09 -8.60 10.38
CA PHE A 84 -7.99 -7.46 10.26
C PHE A 84 -9.37 -7.91 9.80
N GLU A 85 -10.40 -7.30 10.37
CA GLU A 85 -11.80 -7.48 9.99
C GLU A 85 -12.37 -6.17 9.46
N MET A 86 -13.21 -6.23 8.43
CA MET A 86 -13.92 -5.06 7.94
C MET A 86 -14.96 -4.61 8.97
N THR A 87 -14.83 -3.36 9.44
CA THR A 87 -15.71 -2.76 10.45
C THR A 87 -16.74 -1.82 9.86
N GLY A 88 -16.54 -1.36 8.62
CA GLY A 88 -17.49 -0.51 7.94
C GLY A 88 -17.18 -0.30 6.47
N GLU A 89 -18.23 -0.05 5.71
CA GLU A 89 -18.17 0.48 4.35
C GLU A 89 -19.11 1.69 4.27
N GLU A 90 -18.69 2.73 3.58
CA GLU A 90 -19.51 3.92 3.37
C GLU A 90 -19.23 4.54 2.01
N SER A 91 -20.26 5.13 1.40
CA SER A 91 -20.11 5.94 0.20
C SER A 91 -20.60 7.36 0.45
N TYR A 92 -19.85 8.31 -0.12
CA TYR A 92 -20.14 9.73 -0.08
C TYR A 92 -20.05 10.28 -1.50
N SER A 93 -21.05 11.04 -1.93
CA SER A 93 -21.01 11.74 -3.21
C SER A 93 -20.87 13.23 -3.00
N ASP A 94 -19.99 13.85 -3.78
CA ASP A 94 -19.77 15.29 -3.80
C ASP A 94 -19.72 15.82 -5.24
N THR A 95 -19.80 17.13 -5.39
CA THR A 95 -19.66 17.81 -6.67
C THR A 95 -18.75 19.02 -6.50
N ASP A 96 -17.63 19.03 -7.23
CA ASP A 96 -16.69 20.15 -7.23
C ASP A 96 -16.50 20.75 -8.63
N ALA A 97 -15.45 21.54 -8.81
CA ALA A 97 -15.14 22.19 -10.08
C ALA A 97 -14.78 21.20 -11.22
N LEU A 98 -14.39 19.96 -10.89
CA LEU A 98 -14.05 18.90 -11.84
C LEU A 98 -15.26 18.01 -12.17
N GLY A 99 -16.34 18.12 -11.40
CA GLY A 99 -17.60 17.43 -11.64
C GLY A 99 -18.05 16.60 -10.44
N ASP A 100 -18.97 15.67 -10.69
CA ASP A 100 -19.44 14.74 -9.68
C ASP A 100 -18.35 13.72 -9.35
N VAL A 101 -18.21 13.40 -8.07
CA VAL A 101 -17.30 12.38 -7.55
C VAL A 101 -18.01 11.53 -6.51
N VAL A 102 -17.75 10.24 -6.54
CA VAL A 102 -18.13 9.31 -5.48
C VAL A 102 -16.86 8.85 -4.78
N TYR A 103 -16.83 9.00 -3.47
CA TYR A 103 -15.84 8.40 -2.60
C TYR A 103 -16.46 7.17 -1.94
N TYR A 104 -15.76 6.06 -2.02
CA TYR A 104 -16.11 4.85 -1.31
C TYR A 104 -15.00 4.52 -0.32
N PHE A 105 -15.38 4.33 0.94
CA PHE A 105 -14.47 4.08 2.05
C PHE A 105 -14.68 2.69 2.60
N LEU A 106 -13.57 2.02 2.90
CA LEU A 106 -13.53 0.72 3.55
C LEU A 106 -12.70 0.83 4.81
N ASN A 107 -13.26 0.45 5.94
CA ASN A 107 -12.60 0.52 7.24
C ASN A 107 -12.38 -0.89 7.77
N TYR A 108 -11.17 -1.14 8.25
CA TYR A 108 -10.74 -2.40 8.85
C TYR A 108 -10.13 -2.14 10.22
N GLN A 109 -10.33 -3.05 11.15
CA GLN A 109 -9.63 -3.05 12.43
C GLN A 109 -9.03 -4.42 12.70
N GLY A 110 -7.84 -4.44 13.27
CA GLY A 110 -7.10 -5.66 13.59
C GLY A 110 -6.21 -5.47 14.80
N THR A 111 -5.67 -6.58 15.31
CA THR A 111 -4.73 -6.62 16.44
C THR A 111 -3.39 -7.24 16.01
N PRO A 112 -2.67 -6.58 15.10
CA PRO A 112 -1.42 -7.09 14.55
C PRO A 112 -0.36 -7.28 15.63
N GLU A 113 0.28 -8.46 15.67
CA GLU A 113 1.33 -8.77 16.66
C GLU A 113 2.57 -7.86 16.52
N ASP A 114 2.75 -7.26 15.35
CA ASP A 114 3.88 -6.42 14.97
C ASP A 114 3.55 -4.92 14.92
N ASN A 115 2.53 -4.47 15.68
CA ASN A 115 2.25 -3.04 15.85
C ASN A 115 3.53 -2.29 16.31
N PRO A 116 4.06 -1.35 15.51
CA PRO A 116 5.36 -0.74 15.75
C PRO A 116 5.28 0.45 16.72
N VAL A 117 4.07 0.95 17.01
CA VAL A 117 3.87 2.17 17.80
C VAL A 117 3.83 1.83 19.28
N GLU A 118 4.95 2.07 19.97
CA GLU A 118 5.02 1.84 21.42
C GLU A 118 3.99 2.68 22.18
N GLY A 119 3.22 2.02 23.04
CA GLY A 119 2.22 2.68 23.88
C GLY A 119 0.90 2.97 23.19
N SER A 120 0.71 2.57 21.93
CA SER A 120 -0.62 2.53 21.34
C SER A 120 -1.47 1.39 21.91
N ASP A 121 -2.78 1.47 21.66
CA ASP A 121 -3.68 0.34 21.78
C ASP A 121 -3.23 -0.82 20.88
N GLU A 122 -3.67 -2.05 21.21
CA GLU A 122 -3.44 -3.21 20.37
C GLU A 122 -4.20 -3.12 19.03
N THR A 123 -5.30 -2.36 19.02
CA THR A 123 -6.11 -2.15 17.83
C THR A 123 -5.45 -1.16 16.88
N VAL A 124 -5.30 -1.56 15.62
CA VAL A 124 -4.90 -0.71 14.51
C VAL A 124 -6.07 -0.59 13.55
N GLU A 125 -6.27 0.61 13.01
CA GLU A 125 -7.28 0.88 11.98
C GLU A 125 -6.62 1.04 10.62
N ILE A 126 -7.25 0.51 9.57
CA ILE A 126 -6.86 0.76 8.18
C ILE A 126 -8.10 1.25 7.46
N SER A 127 -7.97 2.37 6.77
CA SER A 127 -9.01 2.90 5.90
C SER A 127 -8.50 2.97 4.47
N PHE A 128 -9.30 2.51 3.52
CA PHE A 128 -9.05 2.69 2.10
C PHE A 128 -10.06 3.63 1.50
N THR A 129 -9.60 4.44 0.54
CA THR A 129 -10.46 5.30 -0.28
C THR A 129 -10.38 4.85 -1.74
N ILE A 130 -11.54 4.82 -2.39
CA ILE A 130 -11.67 4.60 -3.82
C ILE A 130 -12.50 5.74 -4.40
N GLU A 131 -11.96 6.44 -5.39
CA GLU A 131 -12.73 7.42 -6.16
C GLU A 131 -13.40 6.76 -7.35
N ASN A 132 -14.68 7.05 -7.53
CA ASN A 132 -15.50 6.60 -8.66
C ASN A 132 -15.32 5.10 -8.96
N PRO A 133 -15.48 4.20 -7.96
CA PRO A 133 -15.33 2.77 -8.19
C PRO A 133 -16.22 2.29 -9.34
N GLU A 134 -15.68 1.44 -10.19
CA GLU A 134 -16.47 0.80 -11.25
C GLU A 134 -17.41 -0.22 -10.62
N LEU A 135 -18.68 -0.22 -11.04
CA LEU A 135 -19.66 -1.20 -10.57
C LEU A 135 -19.79 -2.35 -11.57
N LEU A 136 -20.10 -3.53 -11.05
CA LEU A 136 -20.48 -4.68 -11.85
C LEU A 136 -21.69 -4.37 -12.75
N GLU A 137 -21.78 -5.03 -13.90
CA GLU A 137 -22.83 -4.76 -14.88
C GLU A 137 -24.24 -4.90 -14.28
N GLY A 138 -25.00 -3.80 -14.28
CA GLY A 138 -26.38 -3.78 -13.80
C GLY A 138 -26.55 -3.36 -12.34
N GLU A 139 -25.45 -3.16 -11.61
CA GLU A 139 -25.48 -2.67 -10.23
C GLU A 139 -25.58 -1.14 -10.16
N SER A 140 -26.06 -0.64 -9.02
CA SER A 140 -26.27 0.80 -8.79
C SER A 140 -25.99 1.28 -7.37
N GLU A 141 -25.72 0.36 -6.46
CA GLU A 141 -25.33 0.63 -5.08
C GLU A 141 -23.85 0.33 -4.93
N TYR A 142 -23.14 1.12 -4.13
CA TYR A 142 -21.71 0.93 -3.87
C TYR A 142 -21.52 0.09 -2.60
N THR A 143 -21.11 -1.15 -2.79
CA THR A 143 -20.73 -2.08 -1.72
C THR A 143 -19.53 -2.92 -2.18
N THR A 144 -18.88 -3.59 -1.23
CA THR A 144 -17.80 -4.54 -1.51
C THR A 144 -18.22 -5.65 -2.48
N GLU A 145 -19.51 -6.00 -2.53
CA GLU A 145 -20.04 -7.05 -3.40
C GLU A 145 -20.39 -6.57 -4.82
N THR A 146 -20.62 -5.26 -4.99
CA THR A 146 -21.09 -4.68 -6.26
C THR A 146 -20.01 -3.91 -7.02
N ILE A 147 -18.93 -3.53 -6.35
CA ILE A 147 -17.76 -2.89 -6.97
C ILE A 147 -16.95 -3.93 -7.75
N ASP A 148 -16.40 -3.54 -8.90
CA ASP A 148 -15.50 -4.38 -9.68
C ASP A 148 -14.29 -4.75 -8.81
N PRO A 149 -14.02 -6.06 -8.58
CA PRO A 149 -12.92 -6.49 -7.74
C PRO A 149 -11.54 -6.07 -8.26
N GLN A 150 -11.42 -5.71 -9.54
CA GLN A 150 -10.20 -5.18 -10.16
C GLN A 150 -9.97 -3.69 -9.89
N THR A 151 -10.89 -3.01 -9.20
CA THR A 151 -10.73 -1.61 -8.82
C THR A 151 -9.50 -1.44 -7.92
N THR A 152 -8.72 -0.40 -8.19
CA THR A 152 -7.54 -0.05 -7.40
C THR A 152 -7.84 1.11 -6.46
N LEU A 153 -7.10 1.17 -5.36
CA LEU A 153 -7.24 2.24 -4.37
C LEU A 153 -6.74 3.60 -4.90
N THR A 154 -7.38 4.67 -4.43
CA THR A 154 -6.95 6.07 -4.64
C THR A 154 -6.42 6.72 -3.37
N GLY A 155 -6.70 6.12 -2.21
CA GLY A 155 -6.11 6.52 -0.95
C GLY A 155 -6.05 5.39 0.06
N PHE A 156 -5.18 5.59 1.04
CA PHE A 156 -4.95 4.67 2.15
C PHE A 156 -4.65 5.48 3.40
N ASN A 157 -5.08 4.97 4.55
CA ASN A 157 -4.78 5.54 5.84
C ASN A 157 -4.57 4.43 6.86
N VAL A 158 -3.53 4.55 7.70
CA VAL A 158 -3.35 3.74 8.91
C VAL A 158 -3.60 4.62 10.11
N GLY A 159 -4.36 4.12 11.06
CA GLY A 159 -4.70 4.77 12.31
C GLY A 159 -4.24 3.98 13.54
N PHE A 160 -3.65 4.69 14.49
CA PHE A 160 -3.25 4.17 15.80
C PHE A 160 -4.00 4.92 16.90
N PHE A 161 -4.42 4.19 17.93
CA PHE A 161 -5.03 4.79 19.10
C PHE A 161 -4.00 4.90 20.22
N LEU A 162 -3.83 6.07 20.82
CA LEU A 162 -2.87 6.33 21.88
C LEU A 162 -3.55 6.96 23.09
N PRO A 163 -2.96 6.81 24.30
CA PRO A 163 -3.37 7.56 25.47
C PRO A 163 -3.44 9.06 25.20
N GLU A 164 -4.30 9.75 25.95
CA GLU A 164 -4.38 11.21 25.87
C GLU A 164 -3.00 11.83 26.18
N ALA A 165 -2.61 12.81 25.36
CA ALA A 165 -1.41 13.61 25.57
C ALA A 165 -1.80 15.09 25.66
N ASP A 166 -0.94 15.91 26.28
CA ASP A 166 -1.14 17.35 26.23
C ASP A 166 -0.93 17.84 24.78
N THR A 167 -1.69 18.85 24.35
CA THR A 167 -1.57 19.41 22.98
C THR A 167 -0.15 19.90 22.64
N SER A 168 0.65 20.28 23.64
CA SER A 168 2.07 20.63 23.45
C SER A 168 2.97 19.43 23.11
N GLU A 169 2.51 18.21 23.33
CA GLU A 169 3.23 16.96 23.07
C GLU A 169 2.86 16.34 21.72
N TYR A 170 1.87 16.88 21.01
CA TYR A 170 1.36 16.29 19.76
C TYR A 170 2.42 16.21 18.66
N GLY A 171 3.33 17.18 18.60
CA GLY A 171 4.48 17.10 17.68
C GLY A 171 5.46 15.97 18.01
N ALA A 172 5.64 15.66 19.31
CA ALA A 172 6.47 14.52 19.72
C ALA A 172 5.77 13.20 19.43
N VAL A 173 4.45 13.12 19.64
CA VAL A 173 3.63 11.96 19.27
C VAL A 173 3.72 11.71 17.76
N ALA A 174 3.48 12.73 16.93
CA ALA A 174 3.57 12.62 15.48
C ALA A 174 4.96 12.15 15.01
N ALA A 175 6.03 12.73 15.55
CA ALA A 175 7.39 12.33 15.22
C ALA A 175 7.70 10.88 15.65
N GLY A 176 7.22 10.46 16.82
CA GLY A 176 7.40 9.10 17.31
C GLY A 176 6.67 8.06 16.47
N VAL A 177 5.43 8.34 16.05
CA VAL A 177 4.69 7.48 15.12
C VAL A 177 5.40 7.43 13.76
N ALA A 178 5.78 8.58 13.21
CA ALA A 178 6.50 8.64 11.94
C ALA A 178 7.81 7.82 11.96
N GLU A 179 8.59 7.92 13.04
CA GLU A 179 9.81 7.11 13.22
C GLU A 179 9.48 5.61 13.32
N ALA A 180 8.47 5.23 14.10
CA ALA A 180 8.09 3.84 14.32
C ALA A 180 7.65 3.14 13.03
N VAL A 181 6.90 3.83 12.18
CA VAL A 181 6.41 3.29 10.89
C VAL A 181 7.34 3.59 9.71
N GLY A 182 8.51 4.19 9.96
CA GLY A 182 9.53 4.43 8.94
C GLY A 182 9.19 5.53 7.93
N LEU A 183 8.33 6.48 8.29
CA LEU A 183 8.00 7.63 7.44
C LEU A 183 9.17 8.63 7.36
N PRO A 184 9.24 9.43 6.29
CA PRO A 184 10.19 10.54 6.18
C PRO A 184 10.05 11.58 7.29
N GLU A 185 11.06 12.45 7.38
CA GLU A 185 11.04 13.57 8.33
C GLU A 185 9.84 14.49 8.06
N LEU A 186 9.08 14.79 9.11
CA LEU A 186 8.00 15.77 9.07
C LEU A 186 8.58 17.15 8.72
N THR A 187 7.98 17.79 7.72
CA THR A 187 8.49 19.03 7.12
C THR A 187 7.77 20.28 7.62
N GLU A 188 6.49 20.17 7.96
CA GLU A 188 5.66 21.29 8.40
C GLU A 188 4.73 20.90 9.54
N ASP A 189 4.47 21.85 10.44
CA ASP A 189 3.46 21.78 11.49
C ASP A 189 2.23 22.62 11.11
N TYR A 190 1.07 21.98 11.06
CA TYR A 190 -0.20 22.63 10.78
C TYR A 190 -1.21 22.33 11.89
N VAL A 191 -1.47 23.32 12.74
CA VAL A 191 -2.55 23.23 13.73
C VAL A 191 -3.81 23.84 13.12
N GLY A 192 -4.74 23.00 12.72
CA GLY A 192 -6.00 23.42 12.12
C GLY A 192 -6.92 22.24 11.86
N ASP A 193 -8.14 22.58 11.47
CA ASP A 193 -9.21 21.64 11.17
C ASP A 193 -9.51 21.70 9.67
N PRO A 194 -8.69 21.01 8.84
CA PRO A 194 -8.79 21.10 7.39
C PRO A 194 -10.13 20.58 6.85
N PHE A 195 -10.85 19.82 7.67
CA PHE A 195 -12.13 19.20 7.33
C PHE A 195 -13.35 19.93 7.92
N GLY A 196 -13.16 21.04 8.66
CA GLY A 196 -14.27 21.79 9.27
C GLY A 196 -15.03 21.01 10.36
N THR A 197 -14.43 19.95 10.90
CA THR A 197 -14.99 19.03 11.90
C THR A 197 -14.85 19.52 13.35
N GLY A 198 -14.01 20.52 13.58
CA GLY A 198 -13.60 21.08 14.86
C GLY A 198 -12.70 20.18 15.70
N ARG A 199 -12.21 19.07 15.15
CA ARG A 199 -11.67 17.94 15.94
C ARG A 199 -10.22 17.57 15.63
N VAL A 200 -9.61 18.17 14.61
CA VAL A 200 -8.19 17.94 14.31
C VAL A 200 -7.34 18.94 15.08
N ILE A 201 -6.37 18.44 15.85
CA ILE A 201 -5.53 19.26 16.74
C ILE A 201 -4.08 19.36 16.22
N GLY A 202 -3.66 18.50 15.30
CA GLY A 202 -2.40 18.63 14.58
C GLY A 202 -2.43 17.92 13.24
N ASN A 203 -1.73 18.49 12.27
CA ASN A 203 -1.44 17.91 10.98
C ASN A 203 0.04 18.16 10.71
N PHE A 204 0.73 17.13 10.23
CA PHE A 204 2.14 17.22 9.91
C PHE A 204 2.35 16.68 8.51
N LEU A 205 3.08 17.43 7.69
CA LEU A 205 3.27 17.08 6.29
C LEU A 205 4.62 16.43 6.07
N TYR A 206 4.67 15.42 5.20
CA TYR A 206 5.92 14.78 4.78
C TYR A 206 5.92 14.54 3.27
N PRO A 207 7.09 14.59 2.61
CA PRO A 207 7.21 14.25 1.21
C PRO A 207 6.93 12.76 1.02
N ASP A 208 6.10 12.43 0.04
CA ASP A 208 5.74 11.05 -0.23
C ASP A 208 5.60 10.83 -1.75
N SER A 209 5.33 9.59 -2.14
CA SER A 209 4.89 9.31 -3.49
C SER A 209 3.84 8.22 -3.50
N PHE A 210 2.66 8.53 -4.03
CA PHE A 210 1.59 7.56 -4.23
C PHE A 210 1.34 7.37 -5.72
N LYS A 211 1.30 6.12 -6.19
CA LYS A 211 1.17 5.75 -7.61
C LYS A 211 2.19 6.44 -8.53
N GLY A 212 3.44 6.54 -8.05
CA GLY A 212 4.54 7.16 -8.79
C GLY A 212 4.43 8.67 -8.99
N THR A 213 3.46 9.31 -8.33
CA THR A 213 3.29 10.77 -8.30
C THR A 213 3.89 11.29 -7.00
N GLU A 214 4.76 12.28 -7.06
CA GLU A 214 5.23 12.97 -5.86
C GLU A 214 4.03 13.67 -5.19
N THR A 215 3.83 13.36 -3.91
CA THR A 215 2.75 13.88 -3.08
C THR A 215 3.31 14.52 -1.82
N GLU A 216 2.43 15.24 -1.13
CA GLU A 216 2.68 15.69 0.22
C GLU A 216 1.59 15.06 1.08
N SER A 217 1.99 14.13 1.93
CA SER A 217 1.09 13.31 2.74
C SER A 217 0.99 13.88 4.14
N MET A 218 -0.12 13.60 4.80
CA MET A 218 -0.47 14.21 6.08
C MET A 218 -0.53 13.15 7.17
N LEU A 219 0.13 13.43 8.29
CA LEU A 219 -0.05 12.74 9.56
C LEU A 219 -0.94 13.61 10.45
N ILE A 220 -2.10 13.10 10.79
CA ILE A 220 -3.13 13.75 11.61
C ILE A 220 -3.00 13.25 13.05
N VAL A 221 -3.06 14.17 14.00
CA VAL A 221 -3.22 13.89 15.44
C VAL A 221 -4.53 14.53 15.90
N SER A 222 -5.51 13.71 16.27
CA SER A 222 -6.84 14.16 16.66
C SER A 222 -7.38 13.38 17.84
N PRO A 223 -8.05 14.01 18.82
CA PRO A 223 -8.85 13.28 19.78
C PRO A 223 -10.02 12.62 19.06
N SER A 224 -10.41 11.45 19.55
CA SER A 224 -11.55 10.72 19.06
C SER A 224 -12.81 11.55 19.12
N MET A 225 -13.56 11.45 18.03
CA MET A 225 -14.86 12.06 17.82
C MET A 225 -15.94 11.53 18.77
N ASN A 226 -15.74 10.32 19.27
CA ASN A 226 -16.67 9.57 20.10
C ASN A 226 -15.88 8.53 20.92
N GLU A 227 -15.46 8.93 22.12
CA GLU A 227 -14.68 8.07 23.03
C GLU A 227 -15.39 6.73 23.33
N GLU A 228 -16.73 6.71 23.37
CA GLU A 228 -17.51 5.50 23.65
C GLU A 228 -17.48 4.48 22.51
N SER A 229 -17.12 4.88 21.29
CA SER A 229 -16.95 3.96 20.15
C SER A 229 -15.50 3.56 19.91
N LEU A 230 -14.58 4.00 20.76
CA LEU A 230 -13.19 3.56 20.65
C LEU A 230 -13.06 2.09 21.04
N PRO A 231 -12.13 1.35 20.41
CA PRO A 231 -11.75 0.03 20.87
C PRO A 231 -11.34 0.04 22.35
N ASN A 232 -10.66 1.11 22.77
CA ASN A 232 -10.26 1.35 24.14
C ASN A 232 -10.49 2.82 24.55
N PRO A 233 -11.33 3.08 25.57
CA PRO A 233 -11.65 4.44 26.00
C PRO A 233 -10.47 5.15 26.69
N ASP A 234 -9.45 4.43 27.16
CA ASP A 234 -8.25 5.02 27.77
C ASP A 234 -7.23 5.50 26.71
N THR A 235 -7.47 5.22 25.44
CA THR A 235 -6.65 5.68 24.30
C THR A 235 -7.43 6.62 23.37
N PRO A 236 -7.80 7.82 23.85
CA PRO A 236 -8.68 8.72 23.12
C PRO A 236 -8.00 9.46 21.97
N LEU A 237 -6.68 9.41 21.85
CA LEU A 237 -5.96 10.08 20.76
C LEU A 237 -5.91 9.15 19.55
N TYR A 238 -6.38 9.62 18.40
CA TYR A 238 -6.23 8.96 17.11
C TYR A 238 -5.11 9.64 16.32
N VAL A 239 -4.11 8.86 15.95
CA VAL A 239 -3.01 9.31 15.08
C VAL A 239 -3.09 8.53 13.80
N SER A 240 -3.24 9.23 12.68
CA SER A 240 -3.31 8.55 11.39
C SER A 240 -2.46 9.20 10.33
N TYR A 241 -2.04 8.41 9.35
CA TYR A 241 -1.29 8.90 8.21
C TYR A 241 -1.66 8.11 6.96
N GLY A 242 -1.42 8.73 5.81
CA GLY A 242 -1.39 8.04 4.54
C GLY A 242 -1.56 9.02 3.38
N SER A 243 -1.45 8.48 2.18
CA SER A 243 -1.59 9.25 0.95
C SER A 243 -2.97 9.13 0.34
N TYR A 244 -3.32 10.15 -0.42
CA TYR A 244 -4.43 10.12 -1.34
C TYR A 244 -4.04 10.87 -2.61
N VAL A 245 -4.34 10.29 -3.77
CA VAL A 245 -4.18 10.92 -5.08
C VAL A 245 -5.49 10.82 -5.81
N SER A 246 -6.07 11.98 -6.12
CA SER A 246 -7.24 12.01 -7.00
C SER A 246 -6.84 11.61 -8.42
N GLU A 247 -7.65 10.76 -9.05
CA GLU A 247 -7.48 10.38 -10.45
C GLU A 247 -8.24 11.30 -11.42
N ARG A 248 -8.97 12.27 -10.87
CA ARG A 248 -9.75 13.24 -11.65
C ARG A 248 -8.80 14.27 -12.27
N ALA A 249 -8.94 14.50 -13.58
CA ALA A 249 -8.10 15.38 -14.39
C ALA A 249 -8.82 16.67 -14.83
#